data_AF-U1RNJ3-F1
#
_entry.id   AF-U1RNJ3-F1
#
_cell.length_a   1.000
_cell.length_b   1.000
_cell.length_c   1.000
_cell.angle_alpha   90.00
_cell.angle_beta   90.00
_cell.angle_gamma   90.00
#
_symmetry.space_group_name_H-M   'P 1'
#
loop_
_entity.id
_entity.type
_entity.pdbx_description
1 polymer ?
#
loop_
_entity_poly.entity_id
_entity_poly.type
_entity_poly.pdbx_seq_one_letter_code
_entity_poly.pdbx_strand_id
1 'polypeptide(L)'
;MKKLSIAMSAMACAALVLSGCGNSVSDDRAEAYASLSSMTSLSSSQAQEYKQRLTVAPDSAAIKSVLAEAKAFNEKRRADDAAAAAKEAADDKIIKKTEAALSGTKLVGLSDECKGITIALNADKTVEAEINVSPNNCIDPNGKNWGITVEEWAGSKPVLRFSSSPAPYIVTLNGDGTVSLENSGVYKFTITK
;
A
#
# COMPACT_ATOMS: atom_id res chain seq x y z
N MET A 1 5.45 -41.44 84.12
CA MET A 1 6.31 -42.49 83.51
C MET A 1 5.77 -42.81 82.12
N LYS A 2 6.68 -43.01 81.16
CA LYS A 2 6.52 -43.37 79.73
C LYS A 2 5.30 -44.29 79.47
N LYS A 3 4.64 -44.23 78.31
CA LYS A 3 5.15 -44.80 77.04
C LYS A 3 4.38 -44.29 75.80
N LEU A 4 5.17 -44.02 74.76
CA LEU A 4 4.81 -43.97 73.35
C LEU A 4 4.07 -45.25 72.90
N SER A 5 3.11 -45.08 71.99
CA SER A 5 2.82 -46.00 70.88
C SER A 5 1.92 -45.28 69.86
N ILE A 6 2.54 -44.72 68.82
CA ILE A 6 1.85 -44.31 67.58
C ILE A 6 1.69 -45.57 66.74
N ALA A 7 0.45 -45.94 66.45
CA ALA A 7 0.08 -47.00 65.54
C ALA A 7 -0.75 -46.42 64.39
N MET A 8 -0.48 -46.94 63.20
CA MET A 8 -1.25 -46.84 61.95
C MET A 8 -1.28 -45.48 61.24
N SER A 9 -0.42 -45.36 60.21
CA SER A 9 -0.83 -44.74 58.95
C SER A 9 -0.62 -45.76 57.83
N ALA A 10 -1.73 -46.41 57.49
CA ALA A 10 -1.82 -47.29 56.34
C ALA A 10 -1.67 -46.48 55.04
N MET A 11 -0.91 -47.08 54.14
CA MET A 11 -0.74 -46.80 52.73
C MET A 11 -2.07 -46.49 52.02
N ALA A 12 -2.13 -45.34 51.36
CA ALA A 12 -2.99 -45.13 50.19
C ALA A 12 -2.25 -44.23 49.20
N CYS A 13 -1.72 -44.86 48.15
CA CYS A 13 -1.31 -44.21 46.92
C CYS A 13 -2.46 -43.38 46.37
N ALA A 14 -2.32 -42.06 46.43
CA ALA A 14 -2.89 -41.18 45.43
C ALA A 14 -1.71 -40.49 44.73
N ALA A 15 -1.07 -41.24 43.83
CA ALA A 15 -0.37 -40.61 42.73
C ALA A 15 -1.45 -39.85 41.94
N LEU A 16 -1.58 -38.56 42.22
CA LEU A 16 -2.12 -37.61 41.24
C LEU A 16 -1.13 -37.60 40.08
N VAL A 17 -1.27 -38.59 39.20
CA VAL A 17 -0.88 -38.44 37.80
C VAL A 17 -1.80 -37.34 37.28
N LEU A 18 -1.36 -36.09 37.39
CA LEU A 18 -1.81 -35.04 36.48
C LEU A 18 -1.29 -35.46 35.10
N SER A 19 -2.08 -36.27 34.40
CA SER A 19 -1.97 -36.49 32.97
C SER A 19 -2.25 -35.16 32.29
N GLY A 20 -1.19 -34.39 32.12
CA GLY A 20 -1.17 -33.09 31.49
C GLY A 20 0.28 -32.69 31.29
N CYS A 21 1.02 -33.45 30.48
CA CYS A 21 2.34 -33.06 29.99
C CYS A 21 2.17 -31.76 29.19
N GLY A 22 2.27 -30.61 29.85
CA GLY A 22 2.52 -29.36 29.17
C GLY A 22 3.84 -29.49 28.41
N ASN A 23 3.89 -28.97 27.19
CA ASN A 23 5.15 -28.86 26.43
C ASN A 23 6.24 -28.25 27.32
N SER A 24 7.47 -28.70 27.17
CA SER A 24 8.59 -28.02 27.81
C SER A 24 8.78 -26.62 27.18
N VAL A 25 9.44 -25.71 27.90
CA VAL A 25 9.84 -24.39 27.35
C VAL A 25 10.64 -24.54 26.05
N SER A 26 11.41 -25.63 25.91
CA SER A 26 12.16 -25.93 24.70
C SER A 26 11.27 -26.31 23.53
N ASP A 27 10.24 -27.12 23.78
CA ASP A 27 9.28 -27.53 22.74
C ASP A 27 8.44 -26.34 22.27
N ASP A 28 7.94 -25.53 23.22
CA ASP A 28 7.23 -24.29 22.92
C ASP A 28 8.11 -23.33 22.09
N ARG A 29 9.41 -23.24 22.40
CA ARG A 29 10.34 -22.39 21.64
C ARG A 29 10.57 -22.94 20.22
N ALA A 30 10.73 -24.24 20.07
CA ALA A 30 10.89 -24.87 18.76
C ALA A 30 9.66 -24.66 17.88
N GLU A 31 8.46 -24.83 18.44
CA GLU A 31 7.19 -24.56 17.75
C GLU A 31 7.09 -23.07 17.36
N ALA A 32 7.43 -22.15 18.27
CA ALA A 32 7.39 -20.73 18.00
C ALA A 32 8.36 -20.33 16.88
N TYR A 33 9.55 -20.92 16.81
CA TYR A 33 10.47 -20.69 15.69
C TYR A 33 9.92 -21.22 14.36
N ALA A 34 9.36 -22.42 14.35
CA ALA A 34 8.75 -22.97 13.13
C ALA A 34 7.60 -22.08 12.64
N SER A 35 6.73 -21.64 13.55
CA SER A 35 5.65 -20.71 13.23
C SER A 35 6.18 -19.37 12.74
N LEU A 36 7.22 -18.81 13.36
CA LEU A 36 7.86 -17.57 12.92
C LEU A 36 8.46 -17.70 11.51
N SER A 37 9.13 -18.81 11.21
CA SER A 37 9.72 -19.06 9.88
C SER A 37 8.68 -19.21 8.76
N SER A 38 7.44 -19.59 9.08
CA SER A 38 6.32 -19.59 8.12
C SER A 38 5.69 -18.22 7.87
N MET A 39 6.05 -17.18 8.63
CA MET A 39 5.51 -15.84 8.48
C MET A 39 6.18 -15.12 7.30
N THR A 40 5.47 -14.99 6.20
CA THR A 40 6.01 -14.46 4.94
C THR A 40 5.97 -12.93 4.82
N SER A 41 5.24 -12.24 5.69
CA SER A 41 5.07 -10.78 5.61
C SER A 41 5.94 -10.01 6.58
N LEU A 42 6.75 -10.69 7.39
CA LEU A 42 7.80 -10.05 8.16
C LEU A 42 8.99 -9.75 7.26
N SER A 43 9.60 -8.58 7.42
CA SER A 43 10.92 -8.32 6.85
C SER A 43 11.98 -9.21 7.52
N SER A 44 13.13 -9.35 6.87
CA SER A 44 14.26 -10.10 7.43
C SER A 44 14.71 -9.56 8.79
N SER A 45 14.68 -8.23 8.99
CA SER A 45 15.04 -7.61 10.28
C SER A 45 13.99 -7.88 11.36
N GLN A 46 12.71 -7.79 11.03
CA GLN A 46 11.61 -8.08 11.96
C GLN A 46 11.60 -9.55 12.38
N ALA A 47 11.78 -10.46 11.44
CA ALA A 47 11.88 -11.89 11.74
C ALA A 47 13.08 -12.19 12.67
N GLN A 48 14.22 -11.52 12.48
CA GLN A 48 15.37 -11.67 13.36
C GLN A 48 15.11 -11.12 14.76
N GLU A 49 14.44 -9.97 14.88
CA GLU A 49 14.06 -9.39 16.17
C GLU A 49 13.16 -10.35 16.97
N TYR A 50 12.08 -10.85 16.36
CA TYR A 50 11.21 -11.83 17.01
C TYR A 50 11.95 -13.12 17.35
N LYS A 51 12.86 -13.58 16.50
CA LYS A 51 13.70 -14.75 16.79
C LYS A 51 14.55 -14.52 18.04
N GLN A 52 15.19 -13.36 18.19
CA GLN A 52 15.96 -13.02 19.38
C GLN A 52 15.09 -12.97 20.63
N ARG A 53 13.91 -12.34 20.55
CA ARG A 53 12.93 -12.27 21.64
C ARG A 53 12.47 -13.66 22.09
N LEU A 54 12.25 -14.59 21.16
CA LEU A 54 11.94 -16.00 21.46
C LEU A 54 13.11 -16.74 22.12
N THR A 55 14.36 -16.43 21.73
CA THR A 55 15.57 -17.03 22.33
C THR A 55 15.69 -16.68 23.80
N VAL A 56 15.47 -15.40 24.14
CA VAL A 56 15.66 -14.88 25.51
C VAL A 56 14.41 -14.99 26.38
N ALA A 57 13.27 -15.42 25.83
CA ALA A 57 12.04 -15.58 26.57
C ALA A 57 12.22 -16.61 27.72
N PRO A 58 11.90 -16.24 28.98
CA PRO A 58 12.24 -17.04 30.16
C PRO A 58 11.37 -18.27 30.36
N ASP A 59 10.14 -18.25 29.85
CA ASP A 59 9.15 -19.30 30.06
C ASP A 59 8.16 -19.42 28.87
N SER A 60 7.32 -20.45 28.94
CA SER A 60 6.29 -20.73 27.94
C SER A 60 5.29 -19.59 27.74
N ALA A 61 4.95 -18.83 28.79
CA ALA A 61 3.99 -17.73 28.67
C ALA A 61 4.63 -16.57 27.89
N ALA A 62 5.88 -16.24 28.17
CA ALA A 62 6.64 -15.25 27.44
C ALA A 62 6.83 -15.65 25.96
N ILE A 63 7.16 -16.92 25.68
CA ILE A 63 7.26 -17.45 24.31
C ILE A 63 5.94 -17.27 23.56
N LYS A 64 4.82 -17.68 24.18
CA LYS A 64 3.48 -17.54 23.58
C LYS A 64 3.11 -16.09 23.33
N SER A 65 3.45 -15.18 24.24
CA SER A 65 3.23 -13.74 24.07
C SER A 65 4.00 -13.20 22.87
N VAL A 66 5.31 -13.48 22.78
CA VAL A 66 6.14 -13.03 21.66
C VAL A 66 5.63 -13.59 20.33
N LEU A 67 5.24 -14.88 20.30
CA LEU A 67 4.68 -15.49 19.10
C LEU A 67 3.34 -14.86 18.70
N ALA A 68 2.47 -14.56 19.67
CA ALA A 68 1.19 -13.91 19.41
C ALA A 68 1.38 -12.50 18.83
N GLU A 69 2.32 -11.73 19.36
CA GLU A 69 2.70 -10.42 18.79
C GLU A 69 3.21 -10.55 17.36
N ALA A 70 4.10 -11.52 17.09
CA ALA A 70 4.62 -11.76 15.75
C ALA A 70 3.50 -12.13 14.76
N LYS A 71 2.56 -12.99 15.17
CA LYS A 71 1.39 -13.36 14.37
C LYS A 71 0.52 -12.15 14.05
N ALA A 72 0.18 -11.35 15.05
CA ALA A 72 -0.64 -10.16 14.87
C ALA A 72 0.04 -9.12 13.96
N PHE A 73 1.35 -8.91 14.12
CA PHE A 73 2.10 -8.00 13.27
C PHE A 73 2.20 -8.50 11.83
N ASN A 74 2.48 -9.80 11.63
CA ASN A 74 2.49 -10.42 10.31
C ASN A 74 1.13 -10.30 9.61
N GLU A 75 0.03 -10.54 10.33
CA GLU A 75 -1.33 -10.39 9.79
C GLU A 75 -1.66 -8.95 9.42
N LYS A 76 -1.32 -7.98 10.28
CA LYS A 76 -1.48 -6.56 9.96
C LYS A 76 -0.72 -6.19 8.69
N ARG A 77 0.54 -6.61 8.56
CA ARG A 77 1.33 -6.35 7.35
C ARG A 77 0.75 -7.01 6.11
N ARG A 78 0.23 -8.24 6.20
CA ARG A 78 -0.49 -8.86 5.09
C ARG A 78 -1.68 -8.02 4.64
N ALA A 79 -2.44 -7.47 5.58
CA ALA A 79 -3.58 -6.61 5.27
C ALA A 79 -3.12 -5.29 4.61
N ASP A 80 -2.08 -4.66 5.15
CA ASP A 80 -1.51 -3.42 4.60
C ASP A 80 -0.95 -3.63 3.18
N ASP A 81 -0.20 -4.72 2.95
CA ASP A 81 0.33 -5.09 1.64
C ASP A 81 -0.80 -5.36 0.63
N ALA A 82 -1.86 -6.06 1.05
CA ALA A 82 -3.02 -6.32 0.21
C ALA A 82 -3.78 -5.02 -0.13
N ALA A 83 -3.91 -4.09 0.81
CA ALA A 83 -4.51 -2.79 0.58
C ALA A 83 -3.67 -1.93 -0.38
N ALA A 84 -2.35 -1.93 -0.23
CA ALA A 84 -1.44 -1.24 -1.13
C ALA A 84 -1.52 -1.79 -2.56
N ALA A 85 -1.52 -3.11 -2.72
CA ALA A 85 -1.68 -3.75 -4.03
C ALA A 85 -3.04 -3.45 -4.67
N ALA A 86 -4.12 -3.43 -3.87
CA ALA A 86 -5.45 -3.07 -4.35
C ALA A 86 -5.52 -1.61 -4.82
N LYS A 87 -4.87 -0.69 -4.08
CA LYS A 87 -4.74 0.72 -4.46
C LYS A 87 -3.95 0.87 -5.75
N GLU A 88 -2.77 0.24 -5.85
CA GLU A 88 -1.95 0.26 -7.06
C GLU A 88 -2.76 -0.22 -8.28
N ALA A 89 -3.47 -1.34 -8.16
CA ALA A 89 -4.31 -1.86 -9.23
C ALA A 89 -5.49 -0.94 -9.61
N ALA A 90 -6.04 -0.18 -8.66
CA ALA A 90 -7.08 0.81 -8.92
C ALA A 90 -6.50 2.05 -9.63
N ASP A 91 -5.37 2.57 -9.15
CA ASP A 91 -4.65 3.71 -9.74
C ASP A 91 -4.22 3.36 -11.18
N ASP A 92 -3.72 2.15 -11.41
CA ASP A 92 -3.34 1.63 -12.73
C ASP A 92 -4.50 1.63 -13.74
N LYS A 93 -5.71 1.28 -13.28
CA LYS A 93 -6.92 1.32 -14.13
C LYS A 93 -7.28 2.75 -14.50
N ILE A 94 -7.13 3.69 -13.57
CA ILE A 94 -7.41 5.12 -13.79
C ILE A 94 -6.41 5.69 -14.81
N ILE A 95 -5.12 5.39 -14.64
CA ILE A 95 -4.04 5.78 -15.55
C ILE A 95 -4.36 5.24 -16.95
N LYS A 96 -4.48 3.92 -17.10
CA LYS A 96 -4.68 3.26 -18.41
C LYS A 96 -5.94 3.76 -19.12
N LYS A 97 -7.05 3.95 -18.40
CA LYS A 97 -8.30 4.49 -18.97
C LYS A 97 -8.10 5.91 -19.48
N THR A 98 -7.43 6.76 -18.71
CA THR A 98 -7.22 8.17 -19.07
C THR A 98 -6.23 8.31 -20.21
N GLU A 99 -5.13 7.55 -20.17
CA GLU A 99 -4.16 7.51 -21.26
C GLU A 99 -4.79 7.04 -22.56
N ALA A 100 -5.62 5.99 -22.53
CA ALA A 100 -6.31 5.52 -23.73
C ALA A 100 -7.27 6.55 -24.33
N ALA A 101 -7.87 7.41 -23.50
CA ALA A 101 -8.77 8.46 -23.96
C ALA A 101 -8.03 9.65 -24.60
N LEU A 102 -6.81 9.95 -24.12
CA LEU A 102 -6.02 11.11 -24.57
C LEU A 102 -4.96 10.78 -25.63
N SER A 103 -4.54 9.52 -25.69
CA SER A 103 -3.49 9.07 -26.61
C SER A 103 -3.91 9.19 -28.07
N GLY A 104 -3.09 9.88 -28.87
CA GLY A 104 -3.35 10.17 -30.28
C GLY A 104 -4.46 11.19 -30.49
N THR A 105 -4.68 12.10 -29.53
CA THR A 105 -5.73 13.12 -29.63
C THR A 105 -5.16 14.54 -29.67
N LYS A 106 -5.95 15.48 -30.21
CA LYS A 106 -5.71 16.91 -30.13
C LYS A 106 -6.71 17.55 -29.19
N LEU A 107 -6.21 18.27 -28.20
CA LEU A 107 -6.97 19.09 -27.27
C LEU A 107 -7.06 20.51 -27.80
N VAL A 108 -8.27 20.98 -28.07
CA VAL A 108 -8.52 22.34 -28.59
C VAL A 108 -9.19 23.17 -27.51
N GLY A 109 -8.56 24.29 -27.12
CA GLY A 109 -9.02 25.10 -25.99
C GLY A 109 -10.41 25.72 -26.22
N LEU A 110 -11.28 25.55 -25.21
CA LEU A 110 -12.65 26.05 -25.20
C LEU A 110 -12.88 27.21 -24.24
N SER A 111 -12.22 27.22 -23.08
CA SER A 111 -12.31 28.33 -22.13
C SER A 111 -11.60 29.57 -22.67
N ASP A 112 -12.01 30.75 -22.23
CA ASP A 112 -11.51 32.03 -22.75
C ASP A 112 -9.99 32.14 -22.62
N GLU A 113 -9.40 31.62 -21.55
CA GLU A 113 -7.97 31.61 -21.30
C GLU A 113 -7.20 30.65 -22.23
N CYS A 114 -7.88 29.66 -22.78
CA CYS A 114 -7.30 28.58 -23.59
C CYS A 114 -7.62 28.72 -25.09
N LYS A 115 -8.47 29.67 -25.47
CA LYS A 115 -8.90 29.87 -26.85
C LYS A 115 -7.68 30.15 -27.74
N GLY A 116 -7.51 29.42 -28.84
CA GLY A 116 -6.32 29.55 -29.70
C GLY A 116 -5.11 28.73 -29.26
N ILE A 117 -5.28 27.88 -28.22
CA ILE A 117 -4.32 26.84 -27.85
C ILE A 117 -4.79 25.49 -28.39
N THR A 118 -3.88 24.76 -29.03
CA THR A 118 -4.05 23.36 -29.44
C THR A 118 -2.90 22.53 -28.90
N ILE A 119 -3.18 21.35 -28.34
CA ILE A 119 -2.16 20.40 -27.85
C ILE A 119 -2.43 19.03 -28.44
N ALA A 120 -1.48 18.49 -29.20
CA ALA A 120 -1.48 17.09 -29.62
C ALA A 120 -0.78 16.24 -28.57
N LEU A 121 -1.51 15.27 -28.02
CA LEU A 121 -1.00 14.23 -27.13
C LEU A 121 -0.81 12.97 -27.97
N ASN A 122 0.36 12.82 -28.58
CA ASN A 122 0.62 11.76 -29.55
C ASN A 122 0.66 10.38 -28.88
N ALA A 123 0.37 9.34 -29.66
CA ALA A 123 0.30 7.97 -29.15
C ALA A 123 1.65 7.41 -28.69
N ASP A 124 2.75 7.93 -29.25
CA ASP A 124 4.13 7.64 -28.85
C ASP A 124 4.59 8.42 -27.62
N LYS A 125 3.66 9.08 -26.91
CA LYS A 125 3.86 9.91 -25.73
C LYS A 125 4.59 11.23 -26.00
N THR A 126 4.78 11.63 -27.25
CA THR A 126 5.28 12.97 -27.56
C THR A 126 4.16 14.02 -27.46
N VAL A 127 4.53 15.27 -27.20
CA VAL A 127 3.60 16.42 -27.18
C VAL A 127 3.98 17.45 -28.23
N GLU A 128 2.99 17.95 -28.95
CA GLU A 128 3.12 19.13 -29.81
C GLU A 128 2.08 20.16 -29.37
N ALA A 129 2.44 21.43 -29.34
CA ALA A 129 1.53 22.49 -28.92
C ALA A 129 1.63 23.71 -29.82
N GLU A 130 0.47 24.23 -30.20
CA GLU A 130 0.32 25.51 -30.88
C GLU A 130 -0.35 26.48 -29.91
N ILE A 131 0.37 27.53 -29.50
CA ILE A 131 -0.09 28.52 -28.52
C ILE A 131 -0.14 29.88 -29.21
N ASN A 132 -1.33 30.30 -29.66
CA ASN A 132 -1.53 31.56 -30.37
C ASN A 132 -2.14 32.67 -29.49
N VAL A 133 -1.84 32.64 -28.19
CA VAL A 133 -2.30 33.63 -27.19
C VAL A 133 -1.14 34.14 -26.35
N SER A 134 -1.16 35.44 -26.03
CA SER A 134 -0.16 36.08 -25.19
C SER A 134 -0.82 37.14 -24.30
N PRO A 135 -0.67 37.07 -22.96
CA PRO A 135 0.01 36.00 -22.22
C PRO A 135 -0.78 34.68 -22.22
N ASN A 136 -0.07 33.55 -22.14
CA ASN A 136 -0.70 32.24 -21.94
C ASN A 136 -0.89 31.97 -20.44
N ASN A 137 -2.14 31.99 -19.98
CA ASN A 137 -2.53 31.72 -18.59
C ASN A 137 -3.29 30.39 -18.43
N CYS A 138 -3.30 29.55 -19.46
CA CYS A 138 -4.09 28.32 -19.50
C CYS A 138 -3.24 27.08 -19.17
N ILE A 139 -2.35 26.70 -20.07
CA ILE A 139 -1.56 25.47 -19.93
C ILE A 139 -0.15 25.69 -20.45
N ASP A 140 0.83 25.16 -19.74
CA ASP A 140 2.23 25.15 -20.16
C ASP A 140 2.70 23.71 -20.44
N PRO A 141 2.55 23.23 -21.69
CA PRO A 141 3.00 21.90 -22.11
C PRO A 141 4.52 21.87 -22.31
N ASN A 142 5.28 22.35 -21.31
CA ASN A 142 6.72 22.39 -21.34
C ASN A 142 7.31 20.98 -21.33
N GLY A 143 8.09 20.67 -22.36
CA GLY A 143 8.74 19.37 -22.53
C GLY A 143 8.43 18.76 -23.89
N LYS A 144 8.90 17.52 -24.07
CA LYS A 144 8.68 16.76 -25.32
C LYS A 144 7.72 15.60 -25.15
N ASN A 145 7.46 15.19 -23.91
CA ASN A 145 6.64 14.04 -23.61
C ASN A 145 5.53 14.36 -22.61
N TRP A 146 4.45 13.58 -22.67
CA TRP A 146 3.36 13.62 -21.72
C TRP A 146 3.13 12.24 -21.07
N GLY A 147 2.46 12.24 -19.92
CA GLY A 147 2.04 11.01 -19.25
C GLY A 147 0.94 11.26 -18.23
N ILE A 148 0.26 10.17 -17.81
CA ILE A 148 -0.74 10.21 -16.75
C ILE A 148 -0.20 9.51 -15.51
N THR A 149 -0.35 10.16 -14.36
CA THR A 149 -0.04 9.62 -13.04
C THR A 149 -1.28 9.68 -12.15
N VAL A 150 -1.23 8.99 -11.01
CA VAL A 150 -2.13 9.24 -9.88
C VAL A 150 -1.26 9.62 -8.70
N GLU A 151 -1.54 10.78 -8.11
CA GLU A 151 -0.73 11.35 -7.04
C GLU A 151 -1.58 11.52 -5.78
N GLU A 152 -0.97 11.33 -4.61
CA GLU A 152 -1.70 11.27 -3.33
C GLU A 152 -2.48 12.56 -3.05
N TRP A 153 -1.87 13.73 -3.32
CA TRP A 153 -2.51 15.04 -3.14
C TRP A 153 -3.72 15.25 -4.07
N ALA A 154 -3.80 14.51 -5.18
CA ALA A 154 -4.89 14.60 -6.15
C ALA A 154 -6.08 13.69 -5.80
N GLY A 155 -6.01 12.93 -4.71
CA GLY A 155 -7.15 12.16 -4.18
C GLY A 155 -7.67 11.08 -5.15
N SER A 156 -6.77 10.29 -5.74
CA SER A 156 -7.08 9.24 -6.74
C SER A 156 -7.61 9.77 -8.08
N LYS A 157 -7.40 11.05 -8.39
CA LYS A 157 -7.68 11.59 -9.73
C LYS A 157 -6.45 11.42 -10.65
N PRO A 158 -6.65 11.18 -11.95
CA PRO A 158 -5.55 11.17 -12.91
C PRO A 158 -4.96 12.58 -13.04
N VAL A 159 -3.64 12.65 -13.18
CA VAL A 159 -2.87 13.87 -13.34
C VAL A 159 -2.08 13.79 -14.65
N LEU A 160 -2.24 14.78 -15.51
CA LEU A 160 -1.43 14.99 -16.70
C LEU A 160 -0.14 15.71 -16.32
N ARG A 161 0.98 15.12 -16.74
CA ARG A 161 2.34 15.65 -16.58
C ARG A 161 2.99 15.83 -17.93
N PHE A 162 3.77 16.91 -18.07
CA PHE A 162 4.71 17.10 -19.18
C PHE A 162 6.14 17.00 -18.66
N SER A 163 7.02 16.38 -19.43
CA SER A 163 8.37 15.96 -18.97
C SER A 163 9.27 17.07 -18.43
N SER A 164 8.98 18.33 -18.77
CA SER A 164 9.78 19.49 -18.37
C SER A 164 8.92 20.59 -17.75
N SER A 165 7.65 20.30 -17.48
CA SER A 165 6.73 21.23 -16.83
C SER A 165 6.65 20.90 -15.34
N PRO A 166 6.87 21.88 -14.46
CA PRO A 166 6.64 21.68 -13.04
C PRO A 166 5.15 21.57 -12.70
N ALA A 167 4.26 22.03 -13.58
CA ALA A 167 2.83 22.15 -13.34
C ALA A 167 2.09 20.81 -13.58
N PRO A 168 1.46 20.21 -12.56
CA PRO A 168 0.51 19.12 -12.74
C PRO A 168 -0.86 19.64 -13.17
N TYR A 169 -1.59 18.84 -13.94
CA TYR A 169 -2.99 19.12 -14.28
C TYR A 169 -3.87 17.94 -13.92
N ILE A 170 -4.79 18.10 -12.97
CA ILE A 170 -5.82 17.09 -12.69
C ILE A 170 -6.71 16.96 -13.93
N VAL A 171 -6.93 15.73 -14.39
CA VAL A 171 -7.71 15.44 -15.59
C VAL A 171 -9.11 14.99 -15.22
N THR A 172 -10.11 15.62 -15.84
CA THR A 172 -11.49 15.13 -15.83
C THR A 172 -11.94 14.91 -17.26
N LEU A 173 -12.17 13.64 -17.63
CA LEU A 173 -12.78 13.29 -18.91
C LEU A 173 -14.30 13.50 -18.79
N ASN A 174 -14.84 14.44 -19.57
CA ASN A 174 -16.25 14.76 -19.55
C ASN A 174 -17.01 13.83 -20.53
N GLY A 175 -18.25 13.48 -20.21
CA GLY A 175 -19.07 12.58 -21.04
C GLY A 175 -19.51 13.15 -22.39
N ASP A 176 -19.23 14.43 -22.63
CA ASP A 176 -19.58 15.19 -23.85
C ASP A 176 -18.42 15.26 -24.87
N GLY A 177 -17.33 14.51 -24.65
CA GLY A 177 -16.15 14.53 -25.53
C GLY A 177 -15.17 15.68 -25.23
N THR A 178 -15.35 16.38 -24.12
CA THR A 178 -14.39 17.38 -23.64
C THR A 178 -13.51 16.83 -22.51
N VAL A 179 -12.42 17.54 -22.21
CA VAL A 179 -11.58 17.29 -21.03
C VAL A 179 -11.41 18.59 -20.27
N SER A 180 -11.51 18.51 -18.94
CA SER A 180 -11.14 19.58 -18.04
C SER A 180 -9.76 19.29 -17.45
N LEU A 181 -8.86 20.26 -17.55
CA LEU A 181 -7.53 20.25 -16.94
C LEU A 181 -7.53 21.26 -15.80
N GLU A 182 -7.40 20.78 -14.57
CA GLU A 182 -7.45 21.61 -13.37
C GLU A 182 -6.06 21.78 -12.76
N ASN A 183 -5.70 23.03 -12.52
CA ASN A 183 -4.54 23.46 -11.73
C ASN A 183 -5.02 24.66 -10.88
N SER A 184 -4.30 25.78 -10.86
CA SER A 184 -4.76 27.04 -10.25
C SER A 184 -6.09 27.59 -10.82
N GLY A 185 -6.62 26.98 -11.88
CA GLY A 185 -7.95 27.18 -12.45
C GLY A 185 -8.42 25.91 -13.18
N VAL A 186 -9.67 25.91 -13.67
CA VAL A 186 -10.25 24.81 -14.46
C VAL A 186 -10.30 25.20 -15.92
N TYR A 187 -9.46 24.56 -16.73
CA TYR A 187 -9.29 24.83 -18.16
C TYR A 187 -10.01 23.78 -18.99
N LYS A 188 -10.81 24.18 -19.98
CA LYS A 188 -11.62 23.24 -20.77
C LYS A 188 -11.08 23.11 -22.19
N PHE A 189 -11.06 21.87 -22.69
CA PHE A 189 -10.63 21.54 -24.04
C PHE A 189 -11.61 20.55 -24.70
N THR A 190 -11.81 20.66 -26.00
CA THR A 190 -12.44 19.60 -26.80
C THR A 190 -11.40 18.55 -27.15
N ILE A 191 -11.75 17.27 -27.03
CA ILE A 191 -10.91 16.17 -27.52
C ILE A 191 -11.28 15.90 -28.99
N THR A 192 -10.29 15.96 -29.86
CA THR A 192 -10.43 15.64 -31.30
C THR A 192 -9.43 14.54 -31.68
N LYS A 193 -9.82 13.67 -32.61
CA LYS A 193 -8.95 12.59 -33.13
C LYS A 193 -8.37 12.97 -34.48
#